data_AF-A0A963QSV5-F1
#
_entry.id   AF-A0A963QSV5-F1
#
_cell.length_a   1.000
_cell.length_b   1.000
_cell.length_c   1.000
_cell.angle_alpha   90.00
_cell.angle_beta   90.00
_cell.angle_gamma   90.00
#
_symmetry.space_group_name_H-M   'P 1'
#
loop_
_entity.id
_entity.type
_entity.pdbx_description
1 polymer ?
#
loop_
_entity_poly.entity_id
_entity_poly.type
_entity_poly.pdbx_seq_one_letter_code
_entity_poly.pdbx_strand_id
1 'polypeptide(L)' 'MSAMRYQSSRPDSWVMPRPHRDAHQRYLAYGPIQPMEEPGFWAKLFGFR' A
#
# COMPACT_ATOMS: atom_id res chain seq x y z
N MET A 1 16.76 -14.98 36.01
CA MET A 1 17.20 -14.35 34.73
C MET A 1 16.11 -13.39 34.28
N SER A 2 16.37 -12.08 34.20
CA SER A 2 15.39 -11.13 33.65
C SER A 2 15.49 -11.14 32.12
N ALA A 3 14.37 -11.37 31.44
CA ALA A 3 14.32 -11.33 29.98
C ALA A 3 14.69 -9.92 29.46
N MET A 4 15.56 -9.85 28.45
CA MET A 4 15.83 -8.61 27.72
C MET A 4 14.53 -8.14 27.06
N ARG A 5 13.98 -7.01 27.52
CA ARG A 5 12.86 -6.33 26.86
C ARG A 5 13.41 -5.33 25.85
N TYR A 6 13.25 -5.61 24.57
CA TYR A 6 13.52 -4.65 23.51
C TYR A 6 12.36 -3.65 23.46
N GLN A 7 12.54 -2.47 24.06
CA GLN A 7 11.59 -1.36 23.95
C GLN A 7 11.97 -0.54 22.71
N SER A 8 11.27 -0.77 21.60
CA SER A 8 11.41 0.04 20.40
C SER A 8 10.48 1.25 20.50
N SER A 9 10.99 2.46 20.30
CA SER A 9 10.18 3.67 20.14
C SER A 9 9.51 3.77 18.77
N ARG A 10 9.76 2.81 17.87
CA ARG A 10 9.15 2.81 16.54
C ARG A 10 7.64 2.69 16.70
N PRO A 11 6.87 3.57 16.04
CA PRO A 11 5.42 3.51 16.09
C PRO A 11 4.97 2.12 15.63
N ASP A 12 4.01 1.57 16.37
CA ASP A 12 3.45 0.27 16.04
C ASP A 12 2.92 0.32 14.60
N SER A 13 3.40 -0.60 13.75
CA SER A 13 3.01 -0.68 12.35
C SER A 13 1.51 -0.96 12.16
N TRP A 14 0.85 -1.40 13.23
CA TRP A 14 -0.57 -1.69 13.26
C TRP A 14 -1.45 -0.50 13.69
N VAL A 15 -0.89 0.47 14.42
CA VAL A 15 -1.62 1.64 14.90
C VAL A 15 -1.65 2.71 13.80
N MET A 16 -2.79 2.77 13.13
CA MET A 16 -3.15 3.85 12.21
C MET A 16 -3.36 5.18 12.96
N PRO A 17 -3.14 6.34 12.30
CA PRO A 17 -3.00 6.50 10.85
C PRO A 17 -1.58 6.15 10.36
N ARG A 18 -1.51 5.40 9.25
CA ARG A 18 -0.25 5.35 8.49
C ARG A 18 0.09 6.81 8.12
N PRO A 19 1.33 7.28 8.32
CA PRO A 19 1.71 8.65 7.99
C PRO A 19 1.23 9.00 6.58
N HIS A 20 0.75 10.22 6.38
CA HIS A 20 0.08 10.68 5.17
C HIS A 20 0.81 10.22 3.91
N ARG A 21 0.37 9.10 3.33
CA ARG A 21 0.82 8.68 2.01
C ARG A 21 0.05 9.54 1.04
N ASP A 22 0.64 10.67 0.70
CA ASP A 22 0.18 11.51 -0.40
C ASP A 22 -0.20 10.62 -1.61
N ALA A 23 -1.22 11.02 -2.36
CA ALA A 23 -1.66 10.30 -3.55
C ALA A 23 -0.48 10.03 -4.50
N HIS A 24 0.46 10.97 -4.61
CA HIS A 24 1.68 10.79 -5.39
C HIS A 24 2.58 9.67 -4.84
N GLN A 25 2.81 9.64 -3.52
CA GLN A 25 3.60 8.58 -2.89
C GLN A 25 2.93 7.20 -3.01
N ARG A 26 1.59 7.16 -2.98
CA ARG A 26 0.83 5.92 -3.25
C ARG A 26 0.98 5.47 -4.69
N TYR A 27 0.90 6.39 -5.65
CA TYR A 27 1.07 6.08 -7.08
C TYR A 27 2.46 5.51 -7.37
N LEU A 28 3.53 6.08 -6.78
CA LEU A 28 4.89 5.55 -6.95
C LEU A 28 5.05 4.14 -6.35
N ALA A 29 4.40 3.85 -5.23
CA ALA A 29 4.55 2.58 -4.54
C ALA A 29 3.68 1.45 -5.14
N TYR A 30 2.46 1.76 -5.57
CA TYR A 30 1.44 0.77 -5.96
C TYR A 30 0.99 0.90 -7.41
N GLY A 31 1.39 1.95 -8.11
CA GLY A 31 0.94 2.25 -9.46
C GLY A 31 -0.46 2.90 -9.52
N PRO A 32 -1.05 2.96 -10.72
CA PRO A 32 -2.38 3.54 -10.92
C PRO A 32 -3.47 2.71 -10.23
N ILE A 33 -4.48 3.43 -9.72
CA ILE A 33 -5.72 2.84 -9.22
C ILE A 33 -6.36 2.04 -10.37
N GLN A 34 -6.68 0.78 -10.11
CA GLN A 34 -7.38 -0.07 -11.08
C GLN A 34 -8.89 0.16 -10.98
N PRO A 35 -9.63 0.10 -12.10
CA PRO A 35 -11.09 0.09 -12.07
C PRO A 35 -11.60 -1.14 -11.30
N MET A 36 -12.79 -1.01 -10.73
CA MET A 36 -13.42 -2.10 -9.97
C MET A 36 -14.01 -3.18 -10.88
N GLU A 37 -14.33 -2.83 -12.12
CA GLU A 37 -14.81 -3.76 -13.14
C GLU A 37 -13.65 -4.55 -13.75
N GLU A 38 -13.86 -5.85 -13.96
CA GLU A 38 -12.84 -6.69 -14.57
C GLU A 38 -12.65 -6.31 -16.05
N PRO A 39 -11.40 -6.01 -16.47
CA PRO A 39 -11.16 -5.70 -17.87
C PRO A 39 -11.42 -6.93 -18.73
N GLY A 40 -12.26 -6.77 -19.75
CA GLY A 40 -12.53 -7.82 -20.74
C GLY A 40 -11.27 -8.24 -21.50
N PHE A 41 -11.35 -9.34 -22.24
CA PHE A 41 -10.21 -9.90 -22.99
C PHE A 41 -9.49 -8.86 -23.86
N TRP A 42 -10.26 -8.06 -24.61
CA TRP A 42 -9.71 -7.03 -25.49
C TRP A 42 -9.10 -5.84 -24.74
N ALA A 43 -9.65 -5.47 -23.58
CA ALA A 43 -9.10 -4.41 -22.73
C ALA A 43 -7.73 -4.80 -22.17
N LYS A 44 -7.55 -6.08 -21.79
CA LYS A 44 -6.26 -6.63 -21.37
C LYS A 44 -5.24 -6.69 -22.50
N LEU A 45 -5.67 -7.05 -23.72
CA LEU A 45 -4.78 -7.21 -24.87
C LEU A 45 -4.26 -5.88 -25.43
N PHE A 46 -5.12 -4.87 -25.51
CA PHE A 46 -4.76 -3.56 -26.09
C PHE A 46 -4.36 -2.51 -25.05
N GLY A 47 -4.38 -2.85 -23.76
CA GLY A 47 -3.99 -1.93 -22.69
C GLY A 47 -4.95 -0.75 -22.49
N PHE A 48 -6.17 -0.84 -23.03
CA PHE A 48 -7.25 0.09 -22.69
C PHE A 48 -7.72 -0.23 -21.27
N ARG A 49 -7.12 0.44 -20.29
CA ARG A 49 -7.49 0.40 -18.87
C ARG A 49 -8.12 1.71 -18.46
#